data_AF-A0A7C6LIB4-F1
#
_entry.id   AF-A0A7C6LIB4-F1
#
_cell.length_a   1.000
_cell.length_b   1.000
_cell.length_c   1.000
_cell.angle_alpha   90.00
_cell.angle_beta   90.00
_cell.angle_gamma   90.00
#
_symmetry.space_group_name_H-M   'P 1'
#
loop_
_entity.id
_entity.type
_entity.pdbx_description
1 polymer ?
#
loop_
_entity_poly.entity_id
_entity_poly.type
_entity_poly.pdbx_seq_one_letter_code
_entity_poly.pdbx_strand_id
1 'polypeptide(L)' 'MPVDELFEESERLKLRFLAAMERMVKRGLLTEEQFAEVIDLVDRLDEYSEEEIEARLGKYISIIKTKHEAGVQKPERSG' A
#
# COMPACT_ATOMS: atom_id res chain seq x y z
N MET A 1 -23.18 -7.93 14.35
CA MET A 1 -23.34 -7.28 13.05
C MET A 1 -23.95 -8.28 12.09
N PRO A 2 -24.94 -7.88 11.29
CA PRO A 2 -25.39 -8.63 10.12
C PRO A 2 -24.22 -8.82 9.12
N VAL A 3 -24.30 -9.86 8.30
CA VAL A 3 -23.26 -10.17 7.28
C VAL A 3 -23.11 -9.02 6.27
N ASP A 4 -24.23 -8.37 5.91
CA ASP A 4 -24.23 -7.23 5.00
C ASP A 4 -23.42 -6.03 5.54
N GLU A 5 -23.51 -5.78 6.85
CA GLU A 5 -22.77 -4.70 7.52
C GLU A 5 -21.26 -4.99 7.55
N LEU A 6 -20.87 -6.25 7.71
CA LEU A 6 -19.45 -6.68 7.64
C LEU A 6 -18.88 -6.54 6.23
N PHE A 7 -19.68 -6.88 5.20
CA PHE A 7 -19.27 -6.74 3.81
C PHE A 7 -19.09 -5.28 3.42
N GLU A 8 -20.05 -4.41 3.75
CA GLU A 8 -19.96 -2.96 3.49
C GLU A 8 -18.75 -2.32 4.16
N GLU A 9 -18.45 -2.70 5.41
CA GLU A 9 -17.29 -2.16 6.11
C GLU A 9 -15.97 -2.64 5.49
N SER A 10 -15.93 -3.90 5.02
CA SER A 10 -14.77 -4.44 4.30
C SER A 10 -14.54 -3.70 2.97
N GLU A 11 -15.59 -3.50 2.17
CA GLU A 11 -15.49 -2.75 0.91
C GLU A 11 -15.05 -1.30 1.15
N ARG A 12 -15.59 -0.65 2.19
CA ARG A 12 -15.16 0.70 2.60
C ARG A 12 -13.68 0.72 2.98
N LEU A 13 -13.20 -0.29 3.70
CA LEU A 13 -11.80 -0.39 4.11
C LEU A 13 -10.88 -0.59 2.90
N LYS A 14 -11.23 -1.47 1.96
CA LYS A 14 -10.49 -1.68 0.70
C LYS A 14 -10.35 -0.37 -0.08
N LEU A 15 -11.43 0.38 -0.27
CA LEU A 15 -11.40 1.66 -0.97
C LEU A 15 -10.49 2.68 -0.29
N ARG A 16 -10.56 2.79 1.04
CA ARG A 16 -9.68 3.70 1.81
C ARG A 16 -8.21 3.29 1.70
N PHE A 17 -7.94 1.98 1.72
CA PHE A 17 -6.60 1.45 1.55
C PHE A 17 -6.03 1.77 0.16
N LEU A 18 -6.77 1.49 -0.90
CA LEU A 18 -6.36 1.82 -2.28
C LEU A 18 -6.16 3.32 -2.48
N ALA A 19 -7.01 4.17 -1.90
CA ALA A 19 -6.84 5.62 -1.94
C ALA A 19 -5.56 6.09 -1.23
N ALA A 20 -5.14 5.42 -0.16
CA ALA A 20 -3.87 5.72 0.52
C ALA A 20 -2.67 5.34 -0.37
N MET A 21 -2.73 4.19 -1.04
CA MET A 21 -1.68 3.73 -1.96
C MET A 21 -1.58 4.62 -3.20
N GLU A 22 -2.70 5.06 -3.77
CA GLU A 22 -2.73 6.04 -4.87
C GLU A 22 -2.03 7.36 -4.49
N ARG A 23 -2.22 7.84 -3.25
CA ARG A 23 -1.50 9.02 -2.74
C ARG A 23 0.01 8.79 -2.67
N MET A 24 0.47 7.57 -2.42
CA MET A 24 1.89 7.23 -2.43
C MET A 24 2.47 7.24 -3.84
N VAL A 25 1.69 6.80 -4.85
CA VAL A 25 2.05 6.95 -6.27
C VAL A 25 2.20 8.43 -6.64
N LYS A 26 1.22 9.27 -6.28
CA LYS A 26 1.25 10.73 -6.53
C LYS A 26 2.44 11.43 -5.88
N ARG A 27 3.02 10.84 -4.83
CA ARG A 27 4.23 11.33 -4.13
C ARG A 27 5.54 10.74 -4.67
N GLY A 28 5.49 9.87 -5.68
CA GLY A 28 6.65 9.17 -6.24
C GLY A 28 7.21 8.04 -5.36
N LEU A 29 6.50 7.70 -4.27
CA LEU A 29 6.91 6.62 -3.37
C LEU A 29 6.64 5.25 -4.00
N LEU A 30 5.55 5.12 -4.75
CA LEU A 30 5.25 3.92 -5.54
C LEU A 30 5.18 4.27 -7.03
N THR A 31 5.42 3.28 -7.88
CA THR A 31 5.13 3.38 -9.31
C THR A 31 3.69 2.98 -9.60
N GLU A 32 3.17 3.31 -10.78
CA GLU A 32 1.83 2.88 -11.21
C GLU A 32 1.74 1.35 -11.32
N GLU A 33 2.80 0.69 -11.79
CA GLU A 33 2.90 -0.78 -11.84
C GLU A 33 2.81 -1.41 -10.45
N GLN A 34 3.54 -0.84 -9.47
CA GLN A 34 3.46 -1.29 -8.08
C GLN A 34 2.06 -1.11 -7.48
N PHE A 35 1.34 -0.06 -7.89
CA PHE A 35 -0.03 0.14 -7.45
C PHE A 35 -1.01 -0.84 -8.10
N ALA A 36 -0.84 -1.16 -9.39
CA ALA A 36 -1.61 -2.20 -10.06
C ALA A 36 -1.42 -3.57 -9.37
N GLU A 37 -0.19 -3.92 -9.00
CA GLU A 37 0.08 -5.15 -8.24
C GLU A 37 -0.61 -5.17 -6.86
N VAL A 38 -0.81 -4.00 -6.22
CA VAL A 38 -1.55 -3.90 -4.95
C VAL A 38 -3.05 -4.09 -5.17
N ILE A 39 -3.60 -3.52 -6.24
CA ILE A 39 -5.01 -3.74 -6.62
C ILE A 39 -5.25 -5.24 -6.84
N ASP A 40 -4.40 -5.86 -7.64
CA ASP A 40 -4.46 -7.30 -7.97
C ASP A 40 -4.33 -8.21 -6.74
N LEU A 41 -3.62 -7.76 -5.70
CA LEU A 41 -3.51 -8.46 -4.43
C LEU A 41 -4.79 -8.29 -3.60
N VAL A 42 -5.31 -7.07 -3.48
CA VAL A 42 -6.53 -6.78 -2.70
C VAL A 42 -7.75 -7.49 -3.28
N ASP A 43 -7.83 -7.59 -4.61
CA ASP A 43 -8.92 -8.24 -5.31
C ASP A 43 -8.98 -9.76 -5.08
N ARG A 44 -7.82 -10.38 -4.80
CA ARG A 44 -7.66 -11.84 -4.65
C ARG A 44 -7.15 -12.24 -3.27
N LEU A 45 -7.43 -11.46 -2.24
CA LEU A 45 -6.93 -11.70 -0.87
C LEU A 45 -7.29 -13.09 -0.33
N ASP A 46 -8.43 -13.62 -0.74
CA ASP A 46 -8.93 -14.95 -0.38
C ASP A 46 -8.19 -16.11 -1.07
N GLU A 47 -7.42 -15.83 -2.12
CA GLU A 47 -6.62 -16.81 -2.85
C GLU A 47 -5.20 -17.01 -2.26
N TYR A 48 -4.78 -16.15 -1.32
CA TYR A 48 -3.42 -16.14 -0.78
C TYR A 48 -3.36 -16.64 0.66
N SER A 49 -2.26 -17.29 1.03
CA SER A 49 -1.96 -17.57 2.44
C SER A 49 -1.55 -16.30 3.20
N GLU A 50 -1.60 -16.32 4.53
CA GLU A 50 -1.13 -15.23 5.37
C GLU A 50 0.34 -14.87 5.08
N GLU A 51 1.20 -15.87 4.86
CA GLU A 51 2.62 -15.67 4.51
C GLU A 51 2.80 -15.01 3.14
N GLU A 52 1.98 -15.37 2.16
CA GLU A 52 2.02 -14.75 0.83
C GLU A 52 1.56 -13.29 0.86
N ILE A 53 0.52 -13.00 1.65
CA ILE A 53 0.03 -11.64 1.89
C ILE A 53 1.12 -10.82 2.57
N GLU A 54 1.75 -11.34 3.62
CA GLU A 54 2.85 -10.67 4.33
C GLU A 54 4.02 -10.36 3.39
N ALA A 55 4.48 -11.34 2.61
CA ALA A 55 5.59 -11.15 1.69
C ALA A 55 5.27 -10.07 0.62
N ARG A 56 4.07 -10.13 0.04
CA ARG A 56 3.66 -9.22 -1.04
C ARG A 56 3.35 -7.81 -0.55
N LEU A 57 2.80 -7.63 0.65
CA LEU A 57 2.57 -6.30 1.23
C LEU A 57 3.84 -5.74 1.87
N GLY A 58 4.62 -6.60 2.54
CA GLY A 58 5.85 -6.24 3.24
C GLY A 58 6.91 -5.61 2.33
N LYS A 59 7.00 -6.06 1.07
CA LYS A 59 7.91 -5.42 0.09
C LYS A 59 7.60 -3.94 -0.12
N TYR A 60 6.33 -3.54 -0.14
CA TYR A 60 5.94 -2.14 -0.34
C TYR A 60 6.25 -1.29 0.90
N ILE A 61 6.05 -1.85 2.09
CA ILE A 61 6.42 -1.17 3.34
C ILE A 61 7.91 -0.83 3.33
N SER A 62 8.76 -1.79 2.91
CA SER A 62 10.20 -1.56 2.79
C SER A 62 10.54 -0.49 1.75
N ILE A 63 9.93 -0.54 0.55
CA ILE A 63 10.14 0.46 -0.51
C ILE A 63 9.76 1.87 -0.03
N ILE A 64 8.60 2.00 0.61
CA ILE A 64 8.10 3.28 1.12
C ILE A 64 9.03 3.81 2.20
N LYS A 65 9.49 2.97 3.14
CA LYS A 65 10.47 3.35 4.17
C LYS A 65 11.76 3.88 3.54
N THR A 66 12.37 3.12 2.62
CA THR A 66 13.63 3.51 1.99
C THR A 66 13.51 4.80 1.20
N LYS A 67 12.44 4.99 0.41
CA LYS A 67 12.23 6.23 -0.35
C LYS A 67 11.89 7.41 0.55
N HIS A 68 11.17 7.19 1.63
CA HIS A 68 10.89 8.23 2.62
C HIS A 68 12.19 8.68 3.31
N GLU A 69 13.04 7.75 3.74
CA GLU A 69 14.35 8.04 4.34
C GLU A 69 15.29 8.77 3.36
N ALA A 70 15.30 8.35 2.08
CA ALA A 70 16.07 9.01 1.02
C ALA A 70 15.56 10.43 0.69
N GLY A 71 14.24 10.67 0.82
CA GLY A 71 13.63 11.99 0.64
C GLY A 71 13.81 12.94 1.82
N VAL A 72 14.04 12.42 3.03
CA VAL A 72 14.31 13.21 4.25
C VAL A 72 15.79 13.63 4.35
N GLN A 73 16.70 12.95 3.66
CA GLN A 73 18.14 13.27 3.64
C GLN A 73 18.52 14.16 2.44
N LYS A 74 18.42 15.49 2.57
CA LYS A 74 19.26 16.48 1.84
C LYS A 74 19.03 17.92 2.36
N PRO A 75 20.06 18.79 2.37
CA PRO A 75 21.40 18.65 2.93
C PRO A 75 21.58 19.63 4.12
N GLU A 76 22.42 19.30 5.10
CA GLU A 76 22.96 20.32 5.99
C GLU A 76 23.67 21.37 5.13
N ARG A 77 23.16 22.61 5.19
CA ARG A 77 23.74 23.76 4.51
C ARG A 77 25.17 23.95 5.02
N SER A 78 26.15 23.59 4.19
CA SER A 78 27.46 24.22 4.25
C SER A 78 27.37 25.54 3.47
N GLY A 79 27.54 26.66 4.17
CA GLY A 79 27.50 28.02 3.64
C GLY A 79 27.35 29.03 4.74
#